data_AF-A0A1C6Q4S7-F1
#
_entry.id   AF-A0A1C6Q4S7-F1
#
_cell.length_a   1.000
_cell.length_b   1.000
_cell.length_c   1.000
_cell.angle_alpha   90.00
_cell.angle_beta   90.00
_cell.angle_gamma   90.00
#
_symmetry.space_group_name_H-M   'P 1'
#
loop_
_entity.id
_entity.type
_entity.pdbx_description
1 polymer ?
#
loop_
_entity_poly.entity_id
_entity_poly.type
_entity_poly.pdbx_seq_one_letter_code
_entity_poly.pdbx_strand_id
1 'polypeptide(L)'
;MARGRLERIQGARRARIAAEVDRELPGLDDGERCQALEERLRAQAAIEAEDFVRRREQAAAEEARRDAARAAAQERDQRERQAAAAVAALRKALPCEDCGKGRSAGMSEACGYRRRAEALTVEAGMVAATWSADLDDQVDVATVAAHVRSALEADIERARREFLELVEPGELDEDPALAGSAIAFAALQAVQQALPEYRSSALKPPWPN
;
A
#
# COMPACT_ATOMS: atom_id res chain seq x y z
N MET A 1 12.34 -21.81 40.15
CA MET A 1 12.07 -23.17 39.61
C MET A 1 13.21 -23.79 38.80
N ALA A 2 14.19 -23.05 38.26
CA ALA A 2 15.31 -23.61 37.49
C ALA A 2 16.42 -24.23 38.37
N ARG A 3 16.74 -23.58 39.50
CA ARG A 3 17.81 -23.98 40.42
C ARG A 3 17.63 -25.39 41.02
N GLY A 4 16.45 -25.68 41.56
CA GLY A 4 16.13 -27.02 42.08
C GLY A 4 16.04 -28.13 41.01
N ARG A 5 15.93 -27.79 39.72
CA ARG A 5 16.03 -28.78 38.63
C ARG A 5 17.49 -29.12 38.32
N LEU A 6 18.35 -28.12 38.26
CA LEU A 6 19.80 -28.31 38.05
C LEU A 6 20.43 -29.11 39.19
N GLU A 7 20.08 -28.81 40.43
CA GLU A 7 20.57 -29.54 41.62
C GLU A 7 20.17 -31.02 41.59
N ARG A 8 18.93 -31.34 41.16
CA ARG A 8 18.49 -32.74 40.99
C ARG A 8 19.23 -33.47 39.86
N ILE A 9 19.49 -32.79 38.75
CA ILE A 9 20.24 -33.35 37.61
C ILE A 9 21.69 -33.64 38.01
N GLN A 10 22.33 -32.71 38.73
CA GLN A 10 23.69 -32.89 39.24
C GLN A 10 23.77 -34.03 40.27
N GLY A 11 22.81 -34.10 41.20
CA GLY A 11 22.74 -35.19 42.18
C GLY A 11 22.58 -36.56 41.53
N ALA A 12 21.67 -36.69 40.55
CA ALA A 12 21.46 -37.94 39.82
C ALA A 12 22.69 -38.34 38.98
N ARG A 13 23.39 -37.38 38.37
CA ARG A 13 24.62 -37.64 37.60
C ARG A 13 25.74 -38.15 38.50
N ARG A 14 25.96 -37.51 39.64
CA ARG A 14 26.99 -37.92 40.61
C ARG A 14 26.73 -39.33 41.14
N ALA A 15 25.48 -39.65 41.46
CA ALA A 15 25.07 -40.99 41.89
C ALA A 15 25.33 -42.06 40.81
N ARG A 16 25.07 -41.73 39.53
CA ARG A 16 25.35 -42.64 38.41
C ARG A 16 26.84 -42.92 38.24
N ILE A 17 27.67 -41.87 38.25
CA ILE A 17 29.12 -42.02 38.08
C ILE A 17 29.73 -42.77 39.27
N ALA A 18 29.24 -42.53 40.49
CA ALA A 18 29.64 -43.31 41.66
C ALA A 18 29.33 -44.81 41.49
N ALA A 19 28.12 -45.15 41.04
CA ALA A 19 27.73 -46.53 40.76
C ALA A 19 28.51 -47.19 39.61
N GLU A 20 29.00 -46.41 38.64
CA GLU A 20 29.90 -46.89 37.58
C GLU A 20 31.30 -47.18 38.12
N VAL A 21 31.86 -46.29 38.95
CA VAL A 21 33.16 -46.49 39.63
C VAL A 21 33.12 -47.75 40.51
N ASP A 22 32.06 -47.92 41.30
CA ASP A 22 31.90 -49.09 42.18
C ASP A 22 31.83 -50.41 41.42
N ARG A 23 31.29 -50.39 40.20
CA ARG A 23 31.16 -51.58 39.35
C ARG A 23 32.45 -51.92 38.62
N GLU A 24 33.17 -50.92 38.15
CA GLU A 24 34.34 -51.09 37.28
C GLU A 24 35.65 -51.27 38.05
N LEU A 25 35.72 -50.78 39.29
CA LEU A 25 36.92 -50.84 40.13
C LEU A 25 36.60 -51.47 41.50
N PRO A 26 36.24 -52.77 41.54
CA PRO A 26 35.96 -53.44 42.79
C PRO A 26 37.26 -53.60 43.61
N GLY A 27 37.20 -53.25 44.90
CA GLY A 27 38.31 -53.43 45.84
C GLY A 27 39.12 -52.18 46.16
N LEU A 28 38.78 -51.02 45.57
CA LEU A 28 39.33 -49.73 45.99
C LEU A 28 38.89 -49.36 47.41
N ASP A 29 39.80 -48.77 48.17
CA ASP A 29 39.47 -48.15 49.45
C ASP A 29 38.65 -46.85 49.26
N ASP A 30 38.09 -46.32 50.35
CA ASP A 30 37.21 -45.15 50.28
C ASP A 30 37.91 -43.89 49.73
N GLY A 31 39.21 -43.73 49.97
CA GLY A 31 40.01 -42.62 49.47
C GLY A 31 40.25 -42.74 47.96
N GLU A 32 40.62 -43.93 47.49
CA GLU A 32 40.83 -44.24 46.08
C GLU A 32 39.52 -44.13 45.28
N ARG A 33 38.39 -44.59 45.85
CA ARG A 33 37.05 -44.42 45.25
C ARG A 33 36.66 -42.95 45.10
N CYS A 34 36.91 -42.14 46.14
CA CYS A 34 36.62 -40.72 46.09
C CYS A 34 37.43 -40.03 44.99
N GLN A 35 38.73 -40.35 44.89
CA GLN A 35 39.60 -39.81 43.85
C GLN A 35 39.14 -40.19 42.44
N ALA A 36 38.79 -41.46 42.21
CA ALA A 36 38.30 -41.94 40.92
C ALA A 36 36.96 -41.28 40.52
N LEU A 37 36.04 -41.08 41.48
CA LEU A 37 34.79 -40.36 41.26
C LEU A 37 35.03 -38.91 40.87
N GLU A 38 35.89 -38.20 41.60
CA GLU A 38 36.22 -36.80 41.31
C GLU A 38 36.88 -36.64 39.94
N GLU A 39 37.80 -37.53 39.59
CA GLU A 39 38.47 -37.51 38.28
C GLU A 39 37.46 -37.68 37.13
N ARG A 40 36.54 -38.64 37.24
CA ARG A 40 35.47 -38.82 36.24
C ARG A 40 34.51 -37.63 36.19
N LEU A 41 34.18 -37.03 37.33
CA LEU A 41 33.36 -35.82 37.37
C LEU A 41 34.06 -34.63 36.71
N ARG A 42 35.37 -34.45 36.93
CA ARG A 42 36.18 -33.41 36.26
C ARG A 42 36.25 -33.64 34.76
N ALA A 43 36.54 -34.86 34.33
CA ALA A 43 36.58 -35.22 32.90
C ALA A 43 35.24 -34.94 32.22
N GLN A 44 34.14 -35.33 32.85
CA GLN A 44 32.80 -35.07 32.34
C GLN A 44 32.45 -33.58 32.29
N ALA A 45 32.83 -32.81 33.32
CA ALA A 45 32.62 -31.37 33.35
C ALA A 45 33.42 -30.66 32.24
N ALA A 46 34.62 -31.14 31.92
CA ALA A 46 35.41 -30.63 30.79
C ALA A 46 34.69 -30.83 29.44
N ILE A 47 34.18 -32.04 29.19
CA ILE A 47 33.41 -32.36 27.97
C ILE A 47 32.16 -31.46 27.84
N GLU A 48 31.43 -31.27 28.93
CA GLU A 48 30.23 -30.40 28.93
C GLU A 48 30.56 -28.93 28.70
N ALA A 49 31.69 -28.46 29.25
CA ALA A 49 32.17 -27.10 29.04
C ALA A 49 32.54 -26.87 27.57
N GLU A 50 33.24 -27.81 26.93
CA GLU A 50 33.55 -27.78 25.50
C GLU A 50 32.27 -27.78 24.64
N ASP A 51 31.33 -28.66 24.93
CA ASP A 51 30.03 -28.73 24.24
C ASP A 51 29.21 -27.44 24.39
N PHE A 52 29.29 -26.80 25.57
CA PHE A 52 28.63 -25.53 25.81
C PHE A 52 29.27 -24.40 25.01
N VAL A 53 30.60 -24.29 24.99
CA VAL A 53 31.33 -23.30 24.19
C VAL A 53 30.99 -23.50 22.70
N ARG A 54 31.07 -24.74 22.19
CA ARG A 54 30.72 -25.06 20.80
C ARG A 54 29.31 -24.62 20.44
N ARG A 55 28.31 -24.91 21.29
CA ARG A 55 26.91 -24.49 21.05
C ARG A 55 26.75 -22.98 21.07
N ARG A 56 27.46 -22.29 21.96
CA ARG A 56 27.42 -20.83 22.04
C ARG A 56 28.02 -20.19 20.79
N GLU A 57 29.15 -20.69 20.30
CA GLU A 57 29.79 -20.22 19.07
C GLU A 57 28.91 -20.47 17.85
N GLN A 58 28.30 -21.65 17.76
CA GLN A 58 27.35 -21.97 16.69
C GLN A 58 26.13 -21.04 16.71
N ALA A 59 25.57 -20.78 17.90
CA ALA A 59 24.45 -19.85 18.05
C ALA A 59 24.84 -18.42 17.64
N ALA A 60 26.02 -17.94 18.06
CA ALA A 60 26.54 -16.63 17.67
C ALA A 60 26.77 -16.53 16.15
N ALA A 61 27.31 -17.58 15.52
CA ALA A 61 27.52 -17.63 14.07
C ALA A 61 26.19 -17.69 13.30
N GLU A 62 25.16 -18.36 13.82
CA GLU A 62 23.83 -18.35 13.23
C GLU A 62 23.13 -16.99 13.39
N GLU A 63 23.24 -16.37 14.57
CA GLU A 63 22.73 -15.03 14.82
C GLU A 63 23.38 -14.01 13.88
N ALA A 64 24.70 -14.01 13.76
CA ALA A 64 25.43 -13.15 12.83
C ALA A 64 25.01 -13.35 11.37
N ARG A 65 24.73 -14.59 10.95
CA ARG A 65 24.20 -14.88 9.60
C ARG A 65 22.79 -14.31 9.41
N ARG A 66 21.92 -14.43 10.41
CA ARG A 66 20.56 -13.87 10.36
C ARG A 66 20.59 -12.34 10.34
N ASP A 67 21.48 -11.72 11.13
CA ASP A 67 21.68 -10.27 11.12
C ASP A 67 22.19 -9.77 9.77
N ALA A 68 23.20 -10.43 9.20
CA ALA A 68 23.71 -10.10 7.88
C ALA A 68 22.61 -10.23 6.80
N ALA A 69 21.79 -11.28 6.86
CA ALA A 69 20.66 -11.46 5.94
C ALA A 69 19.60 -10.36 6.10
N ARG A 70 19.27 -9.95 7.33
CA ARG A 70 18.37 -8.84 7.62
C ARG A 70 18.91 -7.51 7.08
N ALA A 71 20.18 -7.21 7.33
CA ALA A 71 20.82 -6.00 6.83
C ALA A 71 20.82 -5.94 5.30
N ALA A 72 21.16 -7.05 4.63
CA ALA A 72 21.12 -7.14 3.17
C ALA A 72 19.69 -7.04 2.59
N ALA A 73 18.67 -7.51 3.31
CA ALA A 73 17.27 -7.30 2.93
C ALA A 73 16.87 -5.83 3.06
N GLN A 74 17.20 -5.19 4.18
CA GLN A 74 16.91 -3.76 4.40
C GLN A 74 17.58 -2.86 3.36
N GLU A 75 18.82 -3.15 2.98
CA GLU A 75 19.52 -2.40 1.94
C GLU A 75 18.84 -2.54 0.57
N ARG A 76 18.39 -3.75 0.21
CA ARG A 76 17.63 -3.99 -1.02
C ARG A 76 16.31 -3.23 -1.03
N ASP A 77 15.53 -3.34 0.04
CA ASP A 77 14.26 -2.62 0.19
C ASP A 77 14.48 -1.10 0.09
N GLN A 78 15.56 -0.57 0.66
CA GLN A 78 15.89 0.85 0.57
C GLN A 78 16.22 1.26 -0.88
N ARG A 79 17.01 0.47 -1.59
CA ARG A 79 17.34 0.72 -3.01
C ARG A 79 16.08 0.66 -3.89
N GLU A 80 15.21 -0.31 -3.65
CA GLU A 80 13.94 -0.43 -4.38
C GLU A 80 13.02 0.77 -4.12
N ARG A 81 12.91 1.22 -2.86
CA ARG A 81 12.15 2.43 -2.51
C ARG A 81 12.73 3.67 -3.18
N GLN A 82 14.06 3.81 -3.22
CA GLN A 82 14.72 4.92 -3.91
C GLN A 82 14.46 4.89 -5.42
N ALA A 83 14.55 3.72 -6.05
CA ALA A 83 14.25 3.55 -7.47
C ALA A 83 12.78 3.86 -7.77
N ALA A 84 11.85 3.36 -6.96
CA ALA A 84 10.42 3.65 -7.09
C ALA A 84 10.12 5.15 -6.90
N ALA A 85 10.77 5.80 -5.93
CA ALA A 85 10.66 7.24 -5.72
C ALA A 85 11.18 8.04 -6.93
N ALA A 86 12.29 7.62 -7.53
CA ALA A 86 12.84 8.26 -8.73
C ALA A 86 11.89 8.13 -9.93
N VAL A 87 11.33 6.94 -10.17
CA VAL A 87 10.31 6.73 -11.22
C VAL A 87 9.06 7.56 -10.94
N ALA A 88 8.59 7.61 -9.69
CA ALA A 88 7.45 8.43 -9.31
C ALA A 88 7.72 9.93 -9.50
N ALA A 89 8.93 10.40 -9.22
CA ALA A 89 9.33 11.78 -9.46
C ALA A 89 9.34 12.12 -10.96
N LEU A 90 9.90 11.25 -11.81
CA LEU A 90 9.85 11.41 -13.27
C LEU A 90 8.41 11.45 -13.78
N ARG A 91 7.56 10.53 -13.31
CA ARG A 91 6.15 10.53 -13.66
C ARG A 91 5.51 11.84 -13.25
N LYS A 92 5.65 12.26 -12.00
CA LYS A 92 5.08 13.53 -11.50
C LYS A 92 5.52 14.72 -12.33
N ALA A 93 6.77 14.76 -12.80
CA ALA A 93 7.31 15.84 -13.60
C ALA A 93 6.67 15.98 -14.99
N LEU A 94 6.03 14.93 -15.52
CA LEU A 94 5.38 14.96 -16.83
C LEU A 94 4.36 16.11 -16.91
N PRO A 95 4.38 16.91 -18.00
CA PRO A 95 3.40 17.95 -18.21
C PRO A 95 2.03 17.35 -18.51
N CYS A 96 0.99 18.14 -18.33
CA CYS A 96 -0.36 17.80 -18.76
C CYS A 96 -0.41 17.71 -20.28
N GLU A 97 -0.95 16.62 -20.83
CA GLU A 97 -1.12 16.43 -22.28
C GLU A 97 -1.97 17.54 -22.93
N ASP A 98 -3.03 17.99 -22.25
CA ASP A 98 -3.97 18.96 -22.83
C ASP A 98 -3.52 20.42 -22.72
N CYS A 99 -2.97 20.82 -21.57
CA CYS A 99 -2.67 22.25 -21.31
C CYS A 99 -1.18 22.55 -21.12
N GLY A 100 -0.30 21.54 -21.23
CA GLY A 100 1.14 21.69 -21.13
C GLY A 100 1.68 22.07 -19.74
N LYS A 101 0.80 22.33 -18.74
CA LYS A 101 1.23 22.66 -17.38
C LYS A 101 2.14 21.57 -16.82
N GLY A 102 3.31 21.96 -16.32
CA GLY A 102 4.29 21.03 -15.75
C GLY A 102 3.78 20.32 -14.49
N ARG A 103 4.52 19.32 -14.03
CA ARG A 103 4.27 18.61 -12.77
C ARG A 103 2.85 18.03 -12.61
N SER A 104 2.26 17.56 -13.71
CA SER A 104 0.86 17.11 -13.75
C SER A 104 0.72 15.59 -13.87
N ALA A 105 1.80 14.83 -13.73
CA ALA A 105 1.76 13.37 -13.90
C ALA A 105 1.16 12.88 -15.23
N GLY A 106 1.23 13.69 -16.29
CA GLY A 106 0.61 13.46 -17.60
C GLY A 106 -0.76 14.13 -17.79
N MET A 107 -1.49 14.45 -16.71
CA MET A 107 -2.82 15.07 -16.81
C MET A 107 -3.12 15.92 -15.59
N SER A 108 -3.31 17.22 -15.79
CA SER A 108 -3.72 18.10 -14.71
C SER A 108 -5.15 17.79 -14.30
N GLU A 109 -5.44 17.98 -13.01
CA GLU A 109 -6.76 17.69 -12.44
C GLU A 109 -7.88 18.47 -13.15
N ALA A 110 -7.66 19.76 -13.42
CA ALA A 110 -8.58 20.60 -14.21
C ALA A 110 -8.84 20.03 -15.63
N CYS A 111 -7.82 19.56 -16.34
CA CYS A 111 -8.01 18.91 -17.64
C CYS A 111 -8.77 17.58 -17.51
N GLY A 112 -8.48 16.80 -16.46
CA GLY A 112 -9.19 15.57 -16.15
C GLY A 112 -10.67 15.78 -15.84
N TYR A 113 -11.04 16.88 -15.16
CA TYR A 113 -12.44 17.27 -14.96
C TYR A 113 -13.09 17.69 -16.28
N ARG A 114 -12.42 18.53 -17.08
CA ARG A 114 -12.95 18.97 -18.39
C ARG A 114 -13.19 17.82 -19.35
N ARG A 115 -12.24 16.88 -19.49
CA ARG A 115 -12.42 15.68 -20.34
C ARG A 115 -13.63 14.85 -19.89
N ARG A 116 -13.82 14.69 -18.58
CA ARG A 116 -14.98 13.97 -18.03
C ARG A 116 -16.29 14.72 -18.29
N ALA A 117 -16.31 16.03 -18.10
CA ALA A 117 -17.50 16.84 -18.38
C ALA A 117 -17.89 16.74 -19.86
N GLU A 118 -16.94 16.88 -20.78
CA GLU A 118 -17.18 16.72 -22.22
C GLU A 118 -17.71 15.33 -22.57
N ALA A 119 -17.11 14.27 -22.02
CA ALA A 119 -17.57 12.90 -22.25
C ALA A 119 -19.03 12.70 -21.80
N LEU A 120 -19.41 13.25 -20.64
CA LEU A 120 -20.77 13.19 -20.14
C LEU A 120 -21.74 14.05 -20.96
N THR A 121 -21.30 15.21 -21.46
CA THR A 121 -22.09 16.04 -22.38
C THR A 121 -22.40 15.30 -23.67
N VAL A 122 -21.41 14.61 -24.25
CA VAL A 122 -21.61 13.77 -25.44
C VAL A 122 -22.57 12.61 -25.14
N GLU A 123 -22.39 11.93 -24.00
CA GLU A 123 -23.29 10.85 -23.57
C GLU A 123 -24.74 11.36 -23.45
N ALA A 124 -24.95 12.49 -22.78
CA ALA A 124 -26.28 13.08 -22.61
C ALA A 124 -26.95 13.39 -23.95
N GLY A 125 -26.20 13.97 -24.89
CA GLY A 125 -26.70 14.27 -26.24
C GLY A 125 -27.12 13.00 -26.99
N MET A 126 -26.31 11.94 -26.93
CA MET A 126 -26.63 10.65 -27.57
C MET A 126 -27.82 9.96 -26.91
N VAL A 127 -27.91 9.99 -25.58
CA VAL A 127 -29.06 9.46 -24.84
C VAL A 127 -30.32 10.21 -25.25
N ALA A 128 -30.30 11.54 -25.33
CA ALA A 128 -31.47 12.32 -25.76
C ALA A 128 -31.85 12.02 -27.22
N ALA A 129 -30.88 11.96 -28.13
CA ALA A 129 -31.12 11.67 -29.54
C ALA A 129 -31.79 10.31 -29.74
N THR A 130 -31.43 9.30 -28.93
CA THR A 130 -32.01 7.94 -28.98
C THR A 130 -33.54 7.92 -28.91
N TRP A 131 -34.17 8.92 -28.26
CA TRP A 131 -35.63 8.94 -28.02
C TRP A 131 -36.36 10.11 -28.66
N SER A 132 -35.63 11.08 -29.20
CA SER A 132 -36.23 12.34 -29.69
C SER A 132 -35.83 12.72 -31.11
N ALA A 133 -34.82 12.06 -31.69
CA ALA A 133 -34.46 12.21 -33.08
C ALA A 133 -34.91 11.00 -33.92
N ASP A 134 -35.13 11.23 -35.21
CA ASP A 134 -35.10 10.18 -36.22
C ASP A 134 -33.68 9.62 -36.34
N LEU A 135 -33.48 8.36 -35.94
CA LEU A 135 -32.16 7.72 -35.91
C LEU A 135 -31.62 7.40 -37.31
N ASP A 136 -32.49 7.39 -38.32
CA ASP A 136 -32.07 7.25 -39.72
C ASP A 136 -31.65 8.60 -40.33
N ASP A 137 -31.95 9.72 -39.65
CA ASP A 137 -31.52 11.07 -40.02
C ASP A 137 -30.36 11.57 -39.14
N GLN A 138 -29.14 11.54 -39.68
CA GLN A 138 -27.95 12.03 -39.00
C GLN A 138 -28.01 13.53 -38.66
N VAL A 139 -28.76 14.32 -39.43
CA VAL A 139 -28.93 15.75 -39.17
C VAL A 139 -29.83 15.97 -37.95
N ASP A 140 -30.86 15.14 -37.81
CA ASP A 140 -31.78 15.22 -36.66
C ASP A 140 -31.06 14.81 -35.36
N VAL A 141 -30.30 13.71 -35.39
CA VAL A 141 -29.43 13.27 -34.28
C VAL A 141 -28.44 14.36 -33.88
N ALA A 142 -27.76 14.98 -34.86
CA ALA A 142 -26.81 16.06 -34.60
C ALA A 142 -27.50 17.31 -34.00
N THR A 143 -28.73 17.61 -34.43
CA THR A 143 -29.53 18.74 -33.93
C THR A 143 -29.89 18.55 -32.47
N VAL A 144 -30.37 17.35 -32.09
CA VAL A 144 -30.68 17.03 -30.68
C VAL A 144 -29.40 17.06 -29.83
N ALA A 145 -28.31 16.45 -30.30
CA ALA A 145 -27.05 16.46 -29.55
C ALA A 145 -26.50 17.87 -29.35
N ALA A 146 -26.60 18.75 -30.36
CA ALA A 146 -26.21 20.15 -30.25
C ALA A 146 -27.10 20.92 -29.26
N HIS A 147 -28.41 20.67 -29.26
CA HIS A 147 -29.33 21.28 -28.31
C HIS A 147 -28.98 20.94 -26.85
N VAL A 148 -28.76 19.65 -26.57
CA VAL A 148 -28.36 19.18 -25.22
C VAL A 148 -27.02 19.79 -24.81
N ARG A 149 -26.06 19.85 -25.72
CA ARG A 149 -24.76 20.51 -25.46
C ARG A 149 -24.95 21.96 -25.04
N SER A 150 -25.73 22.75 -25.80
CA SER A 150 -25.98 24.15 -25.46
C SER A 150 -26.69 24.32 -24.12
N ALA A 151 -27.63 23.44 -23.77
CA ALA A 151 -28.28 23.45 -22.46
C ALA A 151 -27.28 23.19 -21.33
N LEU A 152 -26.43 22.16 -21.46
CA LEU A 152 -25.41 21.83 -20.47
C LEU A 152 -24.32 22.92 -20.35
N GLU A 153 -23.93 23.55 -21.46
CA GLU A 153 -23.02 24.71 -21.43
C GLU A 153 -23.61 25.89 -20.63
N ALA A 154 -24.92 26.13 -20.74
CA ALA A 154 -25.60 27.15 -19.96
C ALA A 154 -25.63 26.80 -18.45
N ASP A 155 -25.81 25.52 -18.10
CA ASP A 155 -25.74 25.05 -16.72
C ASP A 155 -24.33 25.17 -16.13
N ILE A 156 -23.31 24.82 -16.92
CA ILE A 156 -21.90 25.01 -16.54
C ILE A 156 -21.61 26.50 -16.27
N GLU A 157 -22.04 27.40 -17.14
CA GLU A 157 -21.79 28.83 -16.97
C GLU A 157 -22.56 29.41 -15.77
N ARG A 158 -23.76 28.90 -15.49
CA ARG A 158 -24.51 29.23 -14.26
C ARG A 158 -23.75 28.79 -13.02
N ALA A 159 -23.33 27.52 -12.94
CA ALA A 159 -22.58 26.99 -11.81
C ALA A 159 -21.24 27.71 -11.61
N ARG A 160 -20.59 28.10 -12.71
CA ARG A 160 -19.36 28.91 -12.66
C ARG A 160 -19.62 30.28 -12.03
N ARG A 161 -20.69 30.97 -12.42
CA ARG A 161 -21.04 32.28 -11.83
C ARG A 161 -21.35 32.15 -10.34
N GLU A 162 -22.17 31.17 -9.97
CA GLU A 162 -22.49 30.87 -8.56
C GLU A 162 -21.23 30.58 -7.74
N PHE A 163 -20.29 29.80 -8.29
CA PHE A 163 -19.00 29.55 -7.64
C PHE A 163 -18.21 30.85 -7.44
N LEU A 164 -18.10 31.69 -8.47
CA LEU A 164 -17.35 32.95 -8.39
C LEU A 164 -17.99 33.97 -7.44
N GLU A 165 -19.31 33.93 -7.24
CA GLU A 165 -20.01 34.77 -6.25
C GLU A 165 -19.71 34.37 -4.80
N LEU A 166 -19.33 33.11 -4.56
CA LEU A 166 -19.03 32.58 -3.23
C LEU A 166 -17.56 32.75 -2.82
N VAL A 167 -16.67 32.99 -3.76
CA VAL A 167 -15.23 33.10 -3.51
C VAL A 167 -14.83 34.55 -3.23
N GLU A 168 -13.98 34.77 -2.23
CA GLU A 168 -13.54 36.13 -1.91
C GLU A 168 -12.65 36.72 -3.02
N PRO A 169 -12.75 38.03 -3.31
CA PRO A 169 -11.88 38.69 -4.29
C PRO A 169 -10.39 38.50 -3.95
N GLY A 170 -9.64 37.89 -4.86
CA GLY A 170 -8.19 37.65 -4.73
C GLY A 170 -7.82 36.24 -4.24
N GLU A 171 -8.76 35.46 -3.71
CA GLU A 171 -8.50 34.09 -3.23
C GLU A 171 -8.09 33.15 -4.39
N LEU A 172 -8.63 33.37 -5.59
CA LEU A 172 -8.28 32.60 -6.79
C LEU A 172 -6.90 32.93 -7.36
N ASP A 173 -6.34 34.09 -7.01
CA ASP A 173 -5.04 34.53 -7.50
C ASP A 173 -3.87 33.92 -6.68
N GLU A 174 -4.16 33.46 -5.46
CA GLU A 174 -3.16 32.81 -4.58
C GLU A 174 -2.70 31.45 -5.14
N ASP A 175 -3.62 30.68 -5.74
CA ASP A 175 -3.31 29.44 -6.44
C ASP A 175 -4.16 29.29 -7.73
N PRO A 176 -3.66 29.81 -8.87
CA PRO A 176 -4.33 29.69 -10.16
C PRO A 176 -4.52 28.25 -10.65
N ALA A 177 -3.75 27.28 -10.13
CA ALA A 177 -3.92 25.88 -10.48
C ALA A 177 -5.10 25.28 -9.72
N LEU A 178 -5.19 25.53 -8.41
CA LEU A 178 -6.31 25.11 -7.57
C LEU A 178 -7.62 25.77 -8.01
N ALA A 179 -7.59 27.08 -8.28
CA ALA A 179 -8.73 27.81 -8.85
C ALA A 179 -9.21 27.18 -10.16
N GLY A 180 -8.28 26.84 -11.07
CA GLY A 180 -8.59 26.16 -12.31
C GLY A 180 -9.23 24.77 -12.12
N SER A 181 -8.75 24.01 -11.13
CA SER A 181 -9.34 22.71 -10.76
C SER A 181 -10.75 22.87 -10.19
N ALA A 182 -10.97 23.83 -9.28
CA ALA A 182 -12.26 24.08 -8.66
C ALA A 182 -13.32 24.50 -9.69
N ILE A 183 -12.98 25.41 -10.61
CA ILE A 183 -13.88 25.82 -11.69
C ILE A 183 -14.21 24.63 -12.61
N ALA A 184 -13.21 23.84 -13.00
CA ALA A 184 -13.43 22.67 -13.84
C ALA A 184 -14.26 21.58 -13.14
N PHE A 185 -14.11 21.44 -11.82
CA PHE A 185 -14.90 20.54 -11.00
C PHE A 185 -16.36 21.01 -10.89
N ALA A 186 -16.60 22.31 -10.68
CA ALA A 186 -17.96 22.88 -10.68
C ALA A 186 -18.67 22.63 -12.02
N ALA A 187 -17.97 22.79 -13.14
CA ALA A 187 -18.48 22.45 -14.46
C ALA A 187 -18.86 20.96 -14.58
N LEU A 188 -17.99 20.05 -14.09
CA LEU A 188 -18.31 18.62 -14.07
C LEU A 188 -19.53 18.31 -13.19
N GLN A 189 -19.64 18.94 -12.02
CA GLN A 189 -20.78 18.77 -11.13
C GLN A 189 -22.09 19.22 -11.79
N ALA A 190 -22.10 20.37 -12.47
CA ALA A 190 -23.27 20.86 -13.21
C ALA A 190 -23.76 19.82 -14.23
N VAL A 191 -22.86 19.26 -15.04
CA VAL A 191 -23.22 18.21 -16.00
C VAL A 191 -23.75 16.97 -15.28
N GLN A 192 -23.06 16.51 -14.24
CA GLN A 192 -23.48 15.31 -13.48
C GLN A 192 -24.86 15.46 -12.85
N GLN A 193 -25.21 16.66 -12.38
CA GLN A 193 -26.51 16.97 -11.78
C GLN A 193 -27.63 17.02 -12.82
N ALA A 194 -27.34 17.41 -14.07
CA ALA A 194 -28.30 17.44 -15.17
C ALA A 194 -28.52 16.06 -15.83
N LEU A 195 -27.54 15.14 -15.77
CA LEU A 195 -27.64 13.81 -16.41
C LEU A 195 -28.92 13.00 -16.08
N PRO A 196 -29.43 12.98 -14.84
CA PRO A 196 -30.67 12.27 -14.52
C PRO A 196 -31.88 12.73 -15.34
N GLU A 197 -31.94 13.98 -15.78
CA GLU A 197 -33.05 14.51 -16.59
C GLU A 197 -33.06 13.86 -17.98
N TYR A 198 -31.90 13.76 -18.61
CA TYR A 198 -31.74 13.09 -19.91
C TYR A 198 -31.95 11.58 -19.80
N ARG A 199 -31.45 10.96 -18.72
CA ARG A 199 -31.61 9.51 -18.47
C ARG A 199 -33.02 9.09 -18.06
N SER A 200 -33.75 9.93 -17.33
CA SER A 200 -35.14 9.63 -16.92
C SER A 200 -36.13 9.86 -18.05
N SER A 201 -35.86 10.82 -18.94
CA SER A 201 -36.65 11.03 -20.16
C SER A 201 -36.54 9.84 -21.12
N ALA A 202 -35.40 9.16 -21.13
CA ALA A 202 -35.21 7.88 -21.84
C ALA A 202 -36.03 6.70 -21.28
N LEU A 203 -36.43 6.76 -20.00
CA LEU A 203 -37.14 5.67 -19.32
C LEU A 203 -38.66 5.88 -19.25
N LYS A 204 -39.16 7.04 -19.69
CA LYS A 204 -40.61 7.29 -19.79
C LYS A 204 -41.09 6.77 -21.15
N PRO A 205 -42.01 5.78 -21.18
CA PRO A 205 -42.57 5.31 -22.45
C PRO A 205 -43.32 6.45 -23.15
N PRO A 206 -43.30 6.52 -24.49
CA PRO A 206 -44.11 7.48 -25.24
C PRO A 206 -45.60 7.08 -25.18
N TRP A 207 -46.25 7.35 -24.03
CA TRP A 207 -47.70 7.30 -23.76
C TRP A 207 -48.45 5.94 -23.93
N PRO A 208 -49.64 5.78 -23.32
CA PRO A 208 -50.24 4.49 -22.96
C PRO A 208 -51.15 3.92 -24.06
N ASN A 209 -51.39 2.61 -24.01
CA ASN A 209 -52.63 2.00 -24.52
C ASN A 209 -53.71 2.07 -23.45
#